data_AF-A0A7C1AUR2-F1
#
_entry.id   AF-A0A7C1AUR2-F1
#
_cell.length_a   1.000
_cell.length_b   1.000
_cell.length_c   1.000
_cell.angle_alpha   90.00
_cell.angle_beta   90.00
_cell.angle_gamma   90.00
#
_symmetry.space_group_name_H-M   'P 1'
#
loop_
_entity.id
_entity.type
_entity.pdbx_description
1 polymer ?
#
loop_
_entity_poly.entity_id
_entity_poly.type
_entity_poly.pdbx_seq_one_letter_code
_entity_poly.pdbx_strand_id
1 'polypeptide(L)'
;MRRISIAIFFLLLFVPSVFAAQFRASRNSNKYHYTSCRWAKKIKPYNLIIFESPEDAIKAGYIPCKVCRPPLPEKVDSKTSNEP
;
A
#
# COMPACT_ATOMS: atom_id res chain seq x y z
N MET A 1 7.88 4.63 -45.87
CA MET A 1 6.85 4.09 -44.96
C MET A 1 7.47 3.86 -43.59
N ARG A 2 6.88 4.51 -42.58
CA ARG A 2 7.45 4.79 -41.25
C ARG A 2 7.75 3.51 -40.46
N ARG A 3 9.03 3.19 -40.24
CA ARG A 3 9.51 2.13 -39.30
C ARG A 3 9.23 2.45 -37.82
N ILE A 4 8.43 3.47 -37.55
CA ILE A 4 8.07 3.99 -36.23
C ILE A 4 7.07 3.04 -35.52
N SER A 5 6.36 2.19 -36.27
CA SER A 5 5.31 1.32 -35.73
C SER A 5 5.80 0.16 -34.84
N ILE A 6 7.08 -0.23 -34.91
CA ILE A 6 7.62 -1.36 -34.11
C ILE A 6 8.15 -0.87 -32.75
N ALA A 7 8.73 0.33 -32.68
CA ALA A 7 9.28 0.89 -31.44
C ALA A 7 8.18 1.29 -30.43
N ILE A 8 7.00 1.71 -30.90
CA ILE A 8 5.85 2.05 -30.05
C ILE A 8 5.24 0.79 -29.40
N PHE A 9 5.29 -0.36 -30.09
CA PHE A 9 4.75 -1.62 -29.57
C PHE A 9 5.60 -2.18 -28.42
N PHE A 10 6.92 -1.99 -28.46
CA PHE A 10 7.81 -2.40 -27.36
C PHE A 10 7.71 -1.48 -26.13
N LEU A 11 7.38 -0.20 -26.30
CA LEU A 11 7.23 0.76 -25.20
C LEU A 11 5.96 0.50 -24.36
N LEU A 12 4.91 -0.08 -24.96
CA LEU A 12 3.63 -0.35 -24.29
C LEU A 12 3.58 -1.72 -23.57
N LEU A 13 4.56 -2.60 -23.79
CA LEU A 13 4.59 -3.95 -23.20
C LEU A 13 5.44 -4.07 -21.93
N PHE A 14 6.16 -3.02 -21.55
CA PHE A 14 6.99 -3.01 -20.34
C PHE A 14 6.39 -2.09 -19.28
N VAL A 15 5.13 -2.33 -18.90
CA VAL A 15 4.56 -1.71 -17.70
C VAL A 15 5.00 -2.57 -16.52
N PRO A 16 5.93 -2.10 -15.66
CA PRO A 16 6.22 -2.82 -14.43
C PRO A 16 4.95 -2.84 -13.58
N SER A 17 4.42 -4.04 -13.34
CA SER A 17 3.33 -4.22 -12.38
C SER A 17 3.91 -3.96 -10.99
N VAL A 18 3.71 -2.74 -10.49
CA VAL A 18 4.04 -2.40 -9.10
C VAL A 18 3.00 -3.10 -8.23
N PHE A 19 3.35 -4.26 -7.69
CA PHE A 19 2.53 -4.92 -6.67
C PHE A 19 2.63 -4.14 -5.36
N ALA A 20 1.78 -3.13 -5.20
CA ALA A 20 1.64 -2.41 -3.94
C ALA A 20 1.08 -3.36 -2.86
N ALA A 21 1.70 -3.35 -1.68
CA ALA A 21 1.23 -4.14 -0.55
C ALA A 21 -0.05 -3.51 0.03
N GLN A 22 -1.18 -4.22 -0.09
CA GLN A 22 -2.45 -3.74 0.46
C GLN A 22 -2.63 -4.09 1.93
N PHE A 23 -3.21 -3.16 2.69
CA PHE A 23 -3.57 -3.31 4.09
C PHE A 23 -5.08 -3.37 4.26
N ARG A 24 -5.57 -4.31 5.07
CA ARG A 24 -6.99 -4.48 5.36
C ARG A 24 -7.33 -3.85 6.70
N ALA A 25 -8.44 -3.14 6.76
CA ALA A 25 -8.97 -2.53 7.96
C ALA A 25 -10.48 -2.74 8.05
N SER A 26 -11.06 -2.45 9.22
CA SER A 26 -12.50 -2.61 9.46
C SER A 26 -13.18 -1.29 9.78
N ARG A 27 -14.42 -1.09 9.33
CA ARG A 27 -15.27 0.02 9.82
C ARG A 27 -15.56 -0.07 11.32
N ASN A 28 -15.50 -1.28 11.89
CA ASN A 28 -15.81 -1.53 13.30
C ASN A 28 -14.58 -1.52 14.22
N SER A 29 -13.38 -1.28 13.68
CA SER A 29 -12.15 -1.24 14.48
C SER A 29 -11.14 -0.33 13.81
N ASN A 30 -10.45 0.50 14.58
CA ASN A 30 -9.38 1.35 14.07
C ASN A 30 -8.07 0.61 13.75
N LYS A 31 -8.07 -0.71 13.50
CA LYS A 31 -6.84 -1.46 13.22
C LYS A 31 -6.69 -1.72 11.73
N TYR A 32 -5.48 -1.54 11.20
CA TYR A 32 -5.10 -2.06 9.90
C TYR A 32 -4.16 -3.27 10.05
N HIS A 33 -4.18 -4.10 9.02
CA HIS A 33 -3.64 -5.45 9.05
C HIS A 33 -3.00 -5.79 7.71
N TYR A 34 -2.02 -6.70 7.71
CA TYR A 34 -1.70 -7.44 6.49
C TYR A 34 -2.89 -8.32 6.04
N THR A 35 -2.98 -8.57 4.73
CA THR A 35 -3.95 -9.50 4.13
C THR A 35 -3.86 -10.92 4.73
N SER A 36 -2.65 -11.33 5.16
CA SER A 36 -2.39 -12.62 5.79
C SER A 36 -2.85 -12.72 7.25
N CYS A 37 -3.17 -11.60 7.91
CA CYS A 37 -3.52 -11.57 9.33
C CYS A 37 -4.81 -12.35 9.62
N ARG A 38 -4.81 -13.17 10.68
CA ARG A 38 -5.99 -13.92 11.12
C ARG A 38 -7.21 -13.03 11.40
N TRP A 39 -6.99 -11.79 11.82
CA TRP A 39 -8.06 -10.81 12.08
C TRP A 39 -8.57 -10.20 10.79
N ALA A 40 -7.68 -9.90 9.84
CA ALA A 40 -8.05 -9.42 8.51
C ALA A 40 -8.97 -10.40 7.77
N LYS A 41 -8.67 -11.70 7.86
CA LYS A 41 -9.48 -12.78 7.26
C LYS A 41 -10.89 -12.91 7.85
N LYS A 42 -11.12 -12.35 9.05
CA LYS A 42 -12.43 -12.36 9.74
C LYS A 42 -13.23 -11.08 9.51
N ILE A 43 -12.66 -10.09 8.82
CA ILE A 43 -13.39 -8.86 8.51
C ILE A 43 -14.48 -9.20 7.51
N LYS A 44 -15.72 -8.89 7.88
CA LYS A 44 -16.87 -9.07 7.01
C LYS A 44 -16.75 -8.13 5.79
N PRO A 45 -17.13 -8.56 4.57
CA PRO A 45 -16.94 -7.76 3.37
C PRO A 45 -17.52 -6.34 3.46
N TYR A 46 -18.71 -6.19 4.04
CA TYR A 46 -19.37 -4.88 4.21
C TYR A 46 -18.66 -3.93 5.20
N ASN A 47 -17.76 -4.47 6.02
CA ASN A 47 -16.93 -3.71 6.95
C ASN A 47 -15.48 -3.55 6.44
N LEU A 48 -15.10 -4.16 5.32
CA LEU A 48 -13.73 -4.17 4.84
C LEU A 48 -13.37 -2.80 4.24
N ILE A 49 -12.23 -2.28 4.67
CA ILE A 49 -11.56 -1.13 4.08
C ILE A 49 -10.18 -1.61 3.61
N ILE A 50 -9.72 -1.10 2.46
CA ILE A 50 -8.40 -1.41 1.90
C ILE A 50 -7.63 -0.09 1.84
N PHE A 51 -6.40 -0.11 2.36
CA PHE A 51 -5.43 0.96 2.23
C PHE A 51 -4.26 0.47 1.38
N GLU A 52 -3.79 1.30 0.45
CA GLU A 52 -2.64 1.00 -0.40
C GLU A 52 -1.30 1.19 0.33
N SER A 53 -1.31 1.92 1.46
CA SER A 53 -0.12 2.24 2.23
C SER A 53 -0.42 2.35 3.75
N PRO A 54 0.57 2.12 4.62
CA PRO A 54 0.44 2.42 6.05
C PRO A 54 0.20 3.92 6.31
N GLU A 55 0.78 4.80 5.49
CA GLU A 55 0.60 6.25 5.54
C GLU A 55 -0.89 6.61 5.44
N ASP A 56 -1.59 6.04 4.47
CA ASP A 56 -3.02 6.30 4.25
C ASP A 56 -3.87 5.77 5.39
N ALA A 57 -3.54 4.58 5.92
CA ALA A 57 -4.22 4.02 7.08
C ALA A 57 -4.07 4.91 8.31
N ILE A 58 -2.85 5.36 8.61
CA ILE A 58 -2.58 6.26 9.75
C ILE A 58 -3.26 7.62 9.55
N LYS A 59 -3.19 8.23 8.36
CA LYS A 59 -3.89 9.49 8.04
C LYS A 59 -5.40 9.37 8.24
N ALA A 60 -5.97 8.19 7.95
CA ALA A 60 -7.38 7.88 8.20
C ALA A 60 -7.71 7.55 9.67
N GLY A 61 -6.74 7.65 10.59
CA GLY A 61 -6.93 7.42 12.03
C GLY A 61 -6.84 5.96 12.47
N TYR A 62 -6.34 5.07 11.61
CA TYR A 62 -6.10 3.67 11.96
C TYR A 62 -4.75 3.50 12.65
N ILE A 63 -4.58 2.38 13.36
CA ILE A 63 -3.35 2.00 14.08
C ILE A 63 -2.91 0.59 13.68
N PRO A 64 -1.60 0.27 13.74
CA PRO A 64 -1.12 -1.04 13.35
C PRO A 64 -1.66 -2.13 14.27
N CYS A 65 -2.07 -3.25 13.69
CA CYS A 65 -2.44 -4.42 14.47
C CYS A 65 -1.22 -4.98 15.20
N LYS A 66 -1.29 -5.09 16.53
CA LYS A 66 -0.21 -5.66 17.37
C LYS A 66 0.10 -7.14 17.10
N VAL A 67 -0.82 -7.87 16.45
CA VAL A 67 -0.67 -9.31 16.14
C VAL A 67 0.17 -9.52 14.88
N CYS A 68 -0.18 -8.86 13.78
CA CYS A 68 0.58 -8.99 12.53
C CYS A 68 1.64 -7.90 12.32
N ARG A 69 1.69 -6.90 13.22
CA ARG A 69 2.68 -5.81 13.27
C ARG A 69 3.01 -5.24 11.87
N PRO A 70 2.01 -4.72 11.14
CA PRO A 70 2.27 -4.08 9.87
C PRO A 70 3.17 -2.84 10.08
N PRO A 71 3.93 -2.43 9.04
CA PRO A 71 4.86 -1.30 9.13
C PRO A 71 4.13 -0.03 9.51
N LEU A 72 4.80 0.80 10.32
CA LEU A 72 4.41 2.18 10.53
C LEU A 72 4.86 3.02 9.33
N PRO A 73 4.25 4.20 9.11
CA PRO A 73 4.77 5.15 8.16
C PRO A 73 6.24 5.41 8.45
N GLU A 74 7.06 5.41 7.40
CA GLU A 74 8.45 5.83 7.57
C GLU A 74 8.42 7.26 8.13
N LYS A 75 9.01 7.45 9.29
CA LYS A 75 9.31 8.80 9.74
C LYS A 75 10.36 9.28 8.75
N VAL A 76 10.01 10.27 7.93
CA VAL A 76 11.02 11.03 7.20
C VAL A 76 11.88 11.66 8.29
N ASP A 77 13.02 11.06 8.55
CA ASP A 77 13.98 11.55 9.51
C ASP A 77 14.28 12.99 9.12
N SER A 78 13.96 13.94 9.99
CA SER A 78 14.28 15.35 9.82
C SER A 78 15.78 15.59 10.01
N LYS A 79 16.62 14.82 9.32
CA LYS A 79 18.08 14.91 9.21
C LYS A 79 18.54 14.39 7.84
N THR A 80 18.13 15.07 6.78
CA THR A 80 19.02 15.31 5.64
C THR A 80 19.03 16.80 5.37
N SER A 81 19.58 17.55 6.33
CA SER A 81 20.26 18.78 5.99
C SER A 81 21.58 18.38 5.33
N ASN A 82 21.75 18.82 4.08
CA ASN A 82 22.97 18.81 3.27
C ASN A 82 23.22 17.54 2.44
N GLU A 83 22.93 17.64 1.14
CA GLU A 83 23.82 17.15 0.08
C GLU A 83 23.75 18.16 -1.10
N PRO A 84 24.84 18.37 -1.87
CA PRO A 84 25.21 19.62 -2.54
C PRO A 84 24.50 19.95 -3.85
#